data_AF-A0A3L7WVR5-F1
#
_entry.id   AF-A0A3L7WVR5-F1
#
_cell.length_a   1.000
_cell.length_b   1.000
_cell.length_c   1.000
_cell.angle_alpha   90.00
_cell.angle_beta   90.00
_cell.angle_gamma   90.00
#
_symmetry.space_group_name_H-M   'P 1'
#
loop_
_entity.id
_entity.type
_entity.pdbx_description
1 polymer ?
#
loop_
_entity_poly.entity_id
_entity_poly.type
_entity_poly.pdbx_seq_one_letter_code
_entity_poly.pdbx_strand_id
1 'polypeptide(L)'
;MAIVDQVTAAVAAKDAIKLASLLHAWPRPCVATAAVGERSCPPNVAAGTPVMVVGVGYGEAAFIQPGDPGIQMWTQRFVTEATKLHAILRAPTSPGANPAPGVYQIVFEPGMVLSVDAEGVTFMTFDSMGAAAYLATGRFGSNPEYLVRP
;
A
#
# COMPACT_ATOMS: atom_id res chain seq x y z
N MET A 1 -14.18 -5.59 -6.36
CA MET A 1 -14.77 -4.89 -5.19
C MET A 1 -14.67 -5.70 -3.91
N ALA A 2 -14.89 -7.03 -3.93
CA ALA A 2 -14.83 -7.86 -2.71
C ALA A 2 -13.57 -7.68 -1.82
N ILE A 3 -12.40 -7.40 -2.40
CA ILE A 3 -11.17 -7.13 -1.62
C ILE A 3 -11.21 -5.75 -0.95
N VAL A 4 -11.74 -4.72 -1.63
CA VAL A 4 -11.92 -3.38 -1.09
C VAL A 4 -12.87 -3.43 0.11
N ASP A 5 -13.96 -4.19 0.00
CA ASP A 5 -14.93 -4.37 1.10
C ASP A 5 -14.31 -5.10 2.30
N GLN A 6 -13.47 -6.12 2.04
CA GLN A 6 -12.75 -6.81 3.11
C GLN A 6 -11.76 -5.91 3.83
N VAL A 7 -11.05 -5.06 3.08
CA VAL A 7 -10.08 -4.12 3.66
C VAL A 7 -10.76 -3.02 4.45
N THR A 8 -11.83 -2.41 3.91
CA THR A 8 -12.59 -1.39 4.64
C THR A 8 -13.25 -1.96 5.89
N ALA A 9 -13.79 -3.18 5.83
CA ALA A 9 -14.33 -3.87 6.99
C ALA A 9 -13.26 -4.18 8.05
N ALA A 10 -12.08 -4.66 7.66
CA ALA A 10 -10.98 -4.95 8.59
C ALA A 10 -10.52 -3.68 9.33
N VAL A 11 -10.35 -2.57 8.59
CA VAL A 11 -9.95 -1.29 9.20
C VAL A 11 -11.04 -0.74 10.11
N ALA A 12 -12.31 -0.78 9.68
CA ALA A 12 -13.45 -0.33 10.49
C ALA A 12 -13.61 -1.15 11.79
N ALA A 13 -13.36 -2.46 11.72
CA ALA A 13 -13.40 -3.36 12.87
C ALA A 13 -12.13 -3.30 13.75
N LYS A 14 -11.14 -2.49 13.36
CA LYS A 14 -9.82 -2.43 14.02
C LYS A 14 -9.11 -3.80 14.06
N ASP A 15 -9.35 -4.64 13.05
CA ASP A 15 -8.83 -6.02 12.98
C ASP A 15 -7.50 -6.07 12.21
N ALA A 16 -6.41 -5.92 12.96
CA ALA A 16 -5.05 -5.97 12.42
C ALA A 16 -4.71 -7.36 11.85
N ILE A 17 -5.26 -8.43 12.42
CA ILE A 17 -4.99 -9.82 11.98
C ILE A 17 -5.61 -10.04 10.62
N LYS A 18 -6.88 -9.65 10.45
CA LYS A 18 -7.55 -9.70 9.15
C LYS A 18 -6.83 -8.83 8.13
N LEU A 19 -6.45 -7.60 8.48
CA LEU A 19 -5.70 -6.73 7.57
C LEU A 19 -4.36 -7.37 7.15
N ALA A 20 -3.61 -7.96 8.08
CA ALA A 20 -2.36 -8.66 7.78
C ALA A 20 -2.57 -9.86 6.84
N SER A 21 -3.65 -10.62 7.01
CA SER A 21 -3.97 -11.75 6.14
C SER A 21 -4.29 -11.37 4.70
N LEU A 22 -4.63 -10.09 4.47
CA LEU A 22 -4.94 -9.57 3.14
C LEU A 22 -3.67 -9.06 2.43
N LEU A 23 -2.52 -9.01 3.09
CA LEU A 23 -1.28 -8.54 2.48
C LEU A 23 -0.79 -9.51 1.41
N HIS A 24 -0.57 -8.96 0.22
CA HIS A 24 0.02 -9.62 -0.91
C HIS A 24 1.49 -9.20 -1.03
N ALA A 25 2.39 -10.17 -1.17
CA ALA A 25 3.80 -9.91 -1.40
C ALA A 25 4.08 -9.99 -2.90
N TRP A 26 4.95 -9.11 -3.42
CA TRP A 26 5.33 -9.10 -4.82
C TRP A 26 6.84 -9.24 -4.99
N PRO A 27 7.29 -9.78 -6.13
CA PRO A 27 8.72 -9.84 -6.42
C PRO A 27 9.28 -8.44 -6.67
N ARG A 28 10.39 -8.11 -5.99
CA ARG A 28 11.25 -6.97 -6.32
C ARG A 28 12.69 -7.41 -6.53
N PRO A 29 13.42 -6.87 -7.52
CA PRO A 29 14.84 -7.13 -7.66
C PRO A 29 15.59 -6.65 -6.40
N CYS A 30 16.42 -7.51 -5.82
CA CYS A 30 17.32 -7.12 -4.74
C CYS A 30 18.58 -6.41 -5.27
N VAL A 31 19.21 -5.57 -4.46
CA VAL A 31 20.45 -4.86 -4.77
C VAL A 31 21.59 -5.30 -3.87
N ALA A 32 22.85 -5.10 -4.29
CA ALA A 32 24.02 -5.50 -3.51
C ALA A 32 24.16 -4.69 -2.20
N THR A 33 23.87 -3.38 -2.26
CA THR A 33 23.86 -2.47 -1.12
C THR A 33 22.60 -1.62 -1.21
N ALA A 34 21.69 -1.76 -0.25
CA ALA A 34 20.43 -1.01 -0.27
C ALA A 34 20.62 0.45 0.15
N ALA A 35 20.12 1.36 -0.67
CA ALA A 35 19.74 2.71 -0.25
C ALA A 35 18.37 2.70 0.47
N VAL A 36 17.93 3.88 0.93
CA VAL A 36 16.57 4.06 1.47
C VAL A 36 15.56 3.67 0.39
N GLY A 37 14.60 2.80 0.74
CA GLY A 37 13.60 2.30 -0.21
C GLY A 37 14.07 1.15 -1.11
N GLU A 38 15.28 0.62 -0.90
CA GLU A 38 15.79 -0.56 -1.61
C GLU A 38 15.93 -1.76 -0.68
N ARG A 39 16.16 -2.95 -1.26
CA ARG A 39 16.31 -4.19 -0.52
C ARG A 39 17.63 -4.88 -0.85
N SER A 40 18.45 -5.12 0.17
CA SER A 40 19.69 -5.87 0.01
C SER A 40 19.40 -7.33 -0.33
N CYS A 41 20.22 -7.92 -1.19
CA CYS A 41 20.14 -9.34 -1.51
C CYS A 41 20.43 -10.21 -0.27
N PRO A 42 19.73 -11.35 -0.12
CA PRO A 42 20.12 -12.35 0.84
C PRO A 42 21.56 -12.85 0.60
N PRO A 43 22.23 -13.42 1.62
CA PRO A 43 23.55 -14.01 1.44
C PRO A 43 23.55 -15.01 0.28
N ASN A 44 24.57 -14.93 -0.58
CA ASN A 44 24.74 -15.79 -1.76
C ASN A 44 23.68 -15.65 -2.86
N VAL A 45 22.87 -14.58 -2.85
CA VAL A 45 21.93 -14.26 -3.93
C VAL A 45 22.49 -13.14 -4.81
N ALA A 46 22.44 -13.34 -6.13
CA ALA A 46 22.92 -12.34 -7.09
C ALA A 46 22.02 -11.10 -7.10
N ALA A 47 22.63 -9.92 -7.26
CA ALA A 47 21.90 -8.67 -7.50
C ALA A 47 20.99 -8.80 -8.72
N GLY A 48 19.79 -8.22 -8.63
CA GLY A 48 18.73 -8.35 -9.62
C GLY A 48 17.82 -9.56 -9.44
N THR A 49 18.15 -10.50 -8.54
CA THR A 49 17.28 -11.64 -8.25
C THR A 49 15.97 -11.16 -7.61
N PRO A 50 14.80 -11.59 -8.12
CA PRO A 50 13.52 -11.27 -7.51
C PRO A 50 13.41 -11.83 -6.08
N VAL A 51 13.05 -10.99 -5.12
CA VAL A 51 12.73 -11.37 -3.75
C VAL A 51 11.32 -10.89 -3.39
N MET A 52 10.55 -11.73 -2.70
CA MET A 52 9.19 -11.39 -2.31
C MET A 52 9.20 -10.39 -1.15
N VAL A 53 8.49 -9.28 -1.33
CA VAL A 53 8.42 -8.20 -0.34
C VAL A 53 7.00 -7.67 -0.19
N VAL A 54 6.74 -7.10 0.98
CA VAL A 54 5.58 -6.25 1.26
C VAL A 54 6.10 -4.84 1.48
N GLY A 55 5.48 -3.87 0.82
CA GLY A 55 5.83 -2.46 0.96
C GLY A 55 5.00 -1.80 2.06
N VAL A 56 5.67 -1.14 3.00
CA VAL A 56 5.03 -0.48 4.14
C VAL A 56 5.87 0.74 4.53
N GLY A 57 5.31 1.94 4.71
CA GLY A 57 6.14 3.06 5.18
C GLY A 57 5.53 4.46 5.18
N TYR A 58 6.35 5.43 5.59
CA TYR A 58 6.08 6.86 5.54
C TYR A 58 6.98 7.47 4.45
N GLY A 59 6.42 8.05 3.38
CA GLY A 59 7.23 8.37 2.21
C GLY A 59 7.83 7.11 1.56
N GLU A 60 8.94 7.25 0.84
CA GLU A 60 9.64 6.19 0.08
C GLU A 60 9.51 4.80 0.75
N ALA A 61 8.85 3.87 0.07
CA ALA A 61 8.40 2.58 0.60
C ALA A 61 9.52 1.79 1.29
N ALA A 62 9.39 1.47 2.59
CA ALA A 62 10.25 0.47 3.22
C ALA A 62 9.72 -0.94 2.87
N PHE A 63 10.61 -1.84 2.46
CA PHE A 63 10.24 -3.19 2.04
C PHE A 63 10.59 -4.22 3.13
N ILE A 64 9.57 -4.90 3.63
CA ILE A 64 9.68 -5.99 4.60
C ILE A 64 9.38 -7.33 3.94
N GLN A 65 9.74 -8.44 4.59
CA GLN A 65 9.52 -9.79 4.05
C GLN A 65 8.22 -10.40 4.55
N PRO A 66 7.61 -11.34 3.79
CA PRO A 66 6.57 -12.20 4.32
C PRO A 66 7.04 -12.88 5.61
N GLY A 67 6.23 -12.78 6.68
CA GLY A 67 6.56 -13.31 7.99
C GLY A 67 7.48 -12.41 8.85
N ASP A 68 7.87 -11.23 8.37
CA ASP A 68 8.58 -10.24 9.19
C ASP A 68 7.66 -9.77 10.35
N PRO A 69 8.11 -9.78 11.61
CA PRO A 69 7.32 -9.30 12.75
C PRO A 69 6.88 -7.84 12.59
N GLY A 70 7.58 -7.04 11.77
CA GLY A 70 7.17 -5.69 11.42
C GLY A 70 5.76 -5.62 10.82
N ILE A 71 5.30 -6.63 10.07
CA ILE A 71 3.95 -6.66 9.47
C ILE A 71 2.87 -6.47 10.53
N GLN A 72 2.98 -7.18 11.66
CA GLN A 72 2.01 -7.10 12.73
C GLN A 72 2.00 -5.71 13.37
N MET A 73 3.17 -5.14 13.63
CA MET A 73 3.30 -3.78 14.17
C MET A 73 2.66 -2.75 13.23
N TRP A 74 2.95 -2.83 11.92
CA TRP A 74 2.44 -1.87 10.96
C TRP A 74 0.95 -1.98 10.71
N THR A 75 0.41 -3.20 10.62
CA THR A 75 -1.04 -3.41 10.49
C THR A 75 -1.78 -2.95 11.74
N GLN A 76 -1.23 -3.22 12.93
CA GLN A 76 -1.78 -2.71 14.19
C GLN A 76 -1.79 -1.19 14.22
N ARG A 77 -0.68 -0.56 13.82
CA ARG A 77 -0.58 0.89 13.70
C ARG A 77 -1.62 1.42 12.71
N PHE A 78 -1.75 0.76 11.56
CA PHE A 78 -2.63 1.20 10.49
C PHE A 78 -4.09 1.21 10.95
N VAL A 79 -4.56 0.07 11.47
CA VAL A 79 -5.94 0.00 11.94
C VAL A 79 -6.17 0.94 13.11
N THR A 80 -5.18 1.22 13.96
CA THR A 80 -5.33 2.15 15.08
C THR A 80 -5.49 3.61 14.59
N GLU A 81 -4.60 4.06 13.72
CA GLU A 81 -4.51 5.46 13.25
C GLU A 81 -5.50 5.80 12.14
N ALA A 82 -5.90 4.82 11.31
CA ALA A 82 -6.89 5.02 10.26
C ALA A 82 -8.28 5.16 10.90
N THR A 83 -8.81 6.38 10.96
CA THR A 83 -10.04 6.67 11.72
C THR A 83 -11.29 6.59 10.87
N LYS A 84 -11.26 7.16 9.66
CA LYS A 84 -12.43 7.30 8.80
C LYS A 84 -12.07 7.05 7.35
N LEU A 85 -12.88 6.23 6.66
CA LEU A 85 -12.76 6.08 5.21
C LEU A 85 -13.03 7.42 4.54
N HIS A 86 -12.08 7.92 3.75
CA HIS A 86 -12.17 9.20 3.07
C HIS A 86 -12.57 9.01 1.60
N ALA A 87 -11.86 8.14 0.87
CA ALA A 87 -12.10 7.91 -0.54
C ALA A 87 -11.61 6.52 -0.98
N ILE A 88 -12.25 5.98 -2.02
CA ILE A 88 -11.74 4.85 -2.80
C ILE A 88 -11.52 5.35 -4.22
N LEU A 89 -10.27 5.33 -4.66
CA LEU A 89 -9.84 5.81 -5.96
C LEU A 89 -9.46 4.61 -6.82
N ARG A 90 -10.00 4.50 -8.03
CA ARG A 90 -9.35 3.68 -9.06
C ARG A 90 -8.08 4.42 -9.45
N ALA A 91 -6.90 3.84 -9.24
CA ALA A 91 -5.66 4.58 -9.47
C ALA A 91 -5.56 5.02 -10.93
N PRO A 92 -5.51 6.34 -11.23
CA PRO A 92 -4.91 6.78 -12.48
C PRO A 92 -3.39 6.68 -12.30
N THR A 93 -2.71 6.22 -13.35
CA THR A 93 -1.25 6.19 -13.41
C THR A 93 -0.69 7.57 -13.06
N SER A 94 -0.08 7.75 -11.89
CA SER A 94 0.76 8.92 -11.66
C SER A 94 1.80 9.00 -12.78
N PRO A 95 2.15 10.19 -13.31
CA PRO A 95 3.21 10.29 -14.31
C PRO A 95 4.51 9.67 -13.77
N GLY A 96 4.99 8.60 -14.41
CA GLY A 96 6.18 7.87 -13.99
C GLY A 96 5.95 6.71 -13.00
N ALA A 97 4.73 6.52 -12.49
CA ALA A 97 4.35 5.29 -11.81
C ALA A 97 3.53 4.42 -12.77
N ASN A 98 3.89 3.15 -12.88
CA ASN A 98 3.12 2.15 -13.62
C ASN A 98 2.31 1.30 -12.61
N PRO A 99 1.27 1.82 -11.92
CA PRO A 99 0.36 0.91 -11.24
C PRO A 99 -0.29 0.03 -12.31
N ALA A 100 -0.26 -1.28 -12.09
CA ALA A 100 -0.93 -2.21 -12.98
C ALA A 100 -2.42 -1.84 -13.12
N PRO A 101 -3.03 -2.00 -14.31
CA PRO A 101 -4.47 -1.84 -14.47
C PRO A 101 -5.21 -2.70 -13.43
N GLY A 102 -6.19 -2.13 -12.73
CA GLY A 102 -7.00 -2.85 -11.74
C GLY A 102 -6.60 -2.64 -10.27
N VAL A 103 -5.65 -1.74 -9.99
CA VAL A 103 -5.32 -1.31 -8.62
C VAL A 103 -6.28 -0.21 -8.15
N TYR A 104 -6.78 -0.37 -6.93
CA TYR A 104 -7.51 0.65 -6.18
C TYR A 104 -6.65 1.20 -5.06
N GLN A 105 -6.88 2.45 -4.70
CA GLN A 105 -6.32 3.08 -3.53
C GLN A 105 -7.43 3.44 -2.56
N ILE A 106 -7.30 2.97 -1.34
CA ILE A 106 -8.24 3.21 -0.25
C ILE A 106 -7.59 4.21 0.70
N VAL A 107 -8.19 5.38 0.82
CA VAL A 107 -7.67 6.50 1.60
C VAL A 107 -8.50 6.64 2.88
N PHE A 108 -7.82 6.66 4.02
CA PHE A 108 -8.40 6.91 5.33
C PHE A 108 -7.85 8.22 5.91
N GLU A 109 -8.67 8.95 6.68
CA GLU A 109 -8.17 10.05 7.53
C GLU A 109 -7.21 9.49 8.61
N PRO A 110 -6.11 10.20 8.97
CA PRO A 110 -5.72 11.56 8.53
C PRO A 110 -4.90 11.62 7.23
N GLY A 111 -4.90 10.57 6.42
CA GLY A 111 -4.26 10.54 5.09
C GLY A 111 -3.62 9.20 4.72
N MET A 112 -3.87 8.17 5.51
CA MET A 112 -3.31 6.83 5.36
C MET A 112 -3.88 6.13 4.13
N VAL A 113 -3.03 5.43 3.37
CA VAL A 113 -3.44 4.83 2.09
C VAL A 113 -3.11 3.34 2.04
N LEU A 114 -4.03 2.55 1.50
CA LEU A 114 -3.81 1.16 1.10
C LEU A 114 -3.92 1.05 -0.42
N SER A 115 -2.95 0.41 -1.08
CA SER A 115 -3.08 0.00 -2.47
C SER A 115 -3.53 -1.46 -2.52
N VAL A 116 -4.61 -1.73 -3.25
CA VAL A 116 -5.22 -3.06 -3.34
C VAL A 116 -5.47 -3.43 -4.79
N ASP A 117 -5.20 -4.68 -5.14
CA ASP A 117 -5.48 -5.26 -6.45
C ASP A 117 -6.35 -6.53 -6.29
N ALA A 118 -6.45 -7.34 -7.34
CA ALA A 118 -7.22 -8.58 -7.30
C ALA A 118 -6.61 -9.64 -6.35
N GLU A 119 -5.34 -9.53 -6.01
CA GLU A 119 -4.57 -10.50 -5.23
C GLU A 119 -4.47 -10.12 -3.76
N GLY A 120 -4.62 -8.84 -3.41
CA GLY A 120 -4.73 -8.40 -2.02
C GLY A 120 -4.34 -6.93 -1.79
N VAL A 121 -3.81 -6.66 -0.60
CA VAL A 121 -3.20 -5.39 -0.21
C VAL A 121 -1.72 -5.45 -0.55
N THR A 122 -1.31 -4.62 -1.49
CA THR A 122 0.08 -4.51 -1.91
C THR A 122 0.81 -3.53 -0.96
N PHE A 123 0.32 -2.30 -0.80
CA PHE A 123 1.11 -1.25 -0.14
C PHE A 123 0.34 -0.51 0.94
N MET A 124 1.01 -0.14 2.04
CA MET A 124 0.43 0.67 3.12
C MET A 124 1.27 1.92 3.42
N THR A 125 0.63 3.10 3.47
CA THR A 125 1.27 4.36 3.86
C THR A 125 0.64 5.03 5.07
N PHE A 126 1.47 5.76 5.81
CA PHE A 126 1.08 6.45 7.05
C PHE A 126 1.18 7.99 6.93
N ASP A 127 1.05 8.54 5.72
CA ASP A 127 1.36 9.96 5.46
C ASP A 127 0.12 10.83 5.24
N SER A 128 0.03 11.95 5.97
CA SER A 128 -1.00 12.98 5.77
C SER A 128 -0.86 13.77 4.46
N MET A 129 0.36 13.87 3.90
CA MET A 129 0.60 14.46 2.59
C MET A 129 0.15 13.55 1.44
N GLY A 130 0.06 12.23 1.67
CA GLY A 130 -0.43 11.26 0.69
C GLY A 130 -1.85 11.61 0.23
N ALA A 131 -2.79 11.83 1.15
CA ALA A 131 -4.14 12.22 0.78
C ALA A 131 -4.18 13.57 0.04
N ALA A 132 -3.44 14.59 0.48
CA ALA A 132 -3.43 15.90 -0.19
C ALA A 132 -2.81 15.83 -1.60
N ALA A 133 -1.72 15.07 -1.79
CA ALA A 133 -1.08 14.86 -3.08
C ALA A 133 -1.93 13.99 -4.02
N TYR A 134 -2.58 12.93 -3.53
CA TYR A 134 -3.51 12.10 -4.32
C TYR A 134 -4.79 12.85 -4.69
N LEU A 135 -5.32 13.68 -3.78
CA LEU A 135 -6.45 14.58 -4.07
C LEU A 135 -6.06 15.70 -5.05
N ALA A 136 -4.80 16.15 -5.04
CA ALA A 136 -4.28 17.14 -5.98
C ALA A 136 -3.95 16.54 -7.37
N THR A 137 -3.45 15.31 -7.45
CA THR A 137 -3.21 14.59 -8.72
C THR A 137 -4.50 14.09 -9.38
N GLY A 138 -5.60 13.97 -8.63
CA GLY A 138 -6.96 13.86 -9.19
C GLY A 138 -7.41 15.06 -10.05
N ARG A 139 -6.59 16.12 -10.17
CA ARG A 139 -6.77 17.24 -11.12
C ARG A 139 -5.93 17.16 -12.40
N PHE A 140 -5.05 16.17 -12.57
CA PHE A 140 -4.35 15.97 -13.84
C PHE A 140 -5.05 14.89 -14.68
N GLY A 141 -5.92 15.36 -15.59
CA GLY A 141 -6.41 14.57 -16.73
C GLY A 141 -7.65 13.70 -16.44
N SER A 142 -8.83 14.27 -16.67
CA SER A 142 -10.12 13.60 -16.93
C SER A 142 -10.54 12.49 -15.94
N ASN A 143 -11.36 12.87 -14.96
CA ASN A 143 -12.19 11.99 -14.13
C ASN A 143 -11.44 10.92 -13.31
N PRO A 144 -10.92 11.24 -12.11
CA PRO A 144 -10.85 10.21 -11.08
C PRO A 144 -12.27 9.67 -10.89
N GLU A 145 -12.51 8.43 -11.30
CA GLU A 145 -13.72 7.69 -10.93
C GLU A 145 -13.67 7.51 -9.40
N TYR A 146 -14.18 8.50 -8.68
CA TYR A 146 -14.55 8.34 -7.29
C TYR A 146 -15.63 7.27 -7.25
N LEU A 147 -15.27 6.07 -6.82
CA LEU A 147 -16.23 4.97 -6.74
C LEU A 147 -17.14 5.13 -5.52
N VAL A 148 -16.64 5.78 -4.46
CA VAL A 148 -17.42 6.15 -3.28
C VAL A 148 -16.85 7.43 -2.69
N ARG A 149 -17.68 8.49 -2.59
CA ARG A 149 -17.54 9.52 -1.56
C ARG A 149 -18.53 9.15 -0.43
N PRO A 150 -18.09 9.05 0.83
CA PRO A 150 -19.00 8.92 1.97
C PRO A 150 -19.87 10.17 2.14
#